data_AF-A0AAW7V8M9-F1
#
_entry.id   AF-A0AAW7V8M9-F1
#
_cell.length_a   1.000
_cell.length_b   1.000
_cell.length_c   1.000
_cell.angle_alpha   90.00
_cell.angle_beta   90.00
_cell.angle_gamma   90.00
#
_symmetry.space_group_name_H-M   'P 1'
#
loop_
_entity.id
_entity.type
_entity.pdbx_description
1 polymer ?
#
loop_
_entity_poly.entity_id
_entity_poly.type
_entity_poly.pdbx_seq_one_letter_code
_entity_poly.pdbx_strand_id
1 'polypeptide(L)'
;MSKSNLIAFRIPSELQDEFNRSVLASGGDKTSWLVDAIRMKLGQPEKSIDSRMLGLVERMEKAAASLIAGKPNIPPKPYNETAVIKIIADTIRQGFDNGRVIAERLNEAGYQTKAGKAWDKDIYSAWKRQGNNIKRINTLLQ
;
A
#
# COMPACT_ATOMS: atom_id res chain seq x y z
N MET A 1 11.61 -29.09 33.77
CA MET A 1 10.91 -27.81 34.02
C MET A 1 11.95 -26.70 34.00
N SER A 2 12.10 -26.00 32.87
CA SER A 2 12.93 -24.79 32.82
C SER A 2 12.30 -23.74 33.73
N LYS A 3 12.99 -23.31 34.78
CA LYS A 3 12.48 -22.28 35.69
C LYS A 3 12.68 -20.91 35.03
N SER A 4 11.60 -20.16 34.82
CA SER A 4 11.70 -18.74 34.45
C SER A 4 12.01 -17.90 35.69
N ASN A 5 12.84 -16.87 35.53
CA ASN A 5 13.11 -15.90 36.58
C ASN A 5 12.16 -14.70 36.43
N LEU A 6 11.52 -14.29 37.53
CA LEU A 6 10.74 -13.06 37.57
C LEU A 6 11.68 -11.88 37.84
N ILE A 7 11.67 -10.89 36.95
CA ILE A 7 12.46 -9.65 37.12
C ILE A 7 11.47 -8.49 37.15
N ALA A 8 11.53 -7.68 38.22
CA ALA A 8 10.76 -6.45 38.34
C ALA A 8 11.70 -5.25 38.19
N PHE A 9 11.37 -4.34 37.28
CA PHE A 9 12.11 -3.11 37.05
C PHE A 9 11.15 -1.96 36.70
N ARG A 10 11.62 -0.73 36.87
CA ARG A 10 10.89 0.47 36.46
C ARG A 10 11.42 0.95 35.12
N ILE A 11 10.52 1.33 34.23
CA ILE A 11 10.86 2.01 32.98
C ILE A 11 10.94 3.51 33.29
N PRO A 12 12.04 4.20 32.92
CA PRO A 12 12.12 5.66 33.05
C PRO A 12 10.94 6.36 32.37
N SER A 13 10.45 7.44 32.98
CA SER A 13 9.23 8.14 32.52
C SER A 13 9.32 8.59 31.07
N GLU A 14 10.50 9.01 30.62
CA GLU A 14 10.78 9.45 29.26
C GLU A 14 10.68 8.33 28.22
N LEU A 15 10.76 7.06 28.64
CA LEU A 15 10.64 5.90 27.76
C LEU A 15 9.25 5.25 27.83
N GLN A 16 8.40 5.64 28.78
CA GLN A 16 7.14 4.97 29.06
C GLN A 16 6.17 5.01 27.87
N ASP A 17 6.00 6.19 27.26
CA ASP A 17 5.10 6.38 26.13
C ASP A 17 5.59 5.66 24.87
N GLU A 18 6.89 5.71 24.61
CA GLU A 18 7.50 5.03 23.47
C GLU A 18 7.45 3.51 23.63
N PHE A 19 7.70 3.00 24.84
CA PHE A 19 7.57 1.58 25.16
C PHE A 19 6.14 1.08 24.92
N ASN A 20 5.12 1.76 25.46
CA ASN A 20 3.73 1.35 25.30
C ASN A 20 3.30 1.38 23.82
N ARG A 21 3.71 2.42 23.07
CA ARG A 21 3.44 2.51 21.62
C ARG A 21 4.12 1.38 20.85
N SER A 22 5.37 1.06 21.17
CA SER A 22 6.12 -0.02 20.52
C SER A 22 5.52 -1.40 20.78
N VAL A 23 5.04 -1.67 21.99
CA VAL A 23 4.34 -2.91 22.34
C VAL A 23 3.02 -3.03 21.57
N LEU A 24 2.24 -1.94 21.48
CA LEU A 24 1.01 -1.92 20.69
C LEU A 24 1.29 -2.19 19.20
N ALA A 25 2.33 -1.55 18.65
CA ALA A 25 2.70 -1.71 17.25
C ALA A 25 3.20 -3.13 16.91
N SER A 26 3.75 -3.87 17.88
CA SER A 26 4.19 -5.25 17.65
C SER A 26 3.03 -6.25 17.65
N GLY A 27 1.83 -5.85 18.09
CA GLY A 27 0.66 -6.72 18.20
C GLY A 27 0.79 -7.83 19.26
N GLY A 28 1.71 -7.67 20.21
CA GLY A 28 2.00 -8.65 21.26
C GLY A 28 1.84 -8.08 22.66
N ASP A 29 1.98 -8.92 23.69
CA ASP A 29 2.01 -8.47 25.08
C ASP A 29 3.40 -7.92 25.49
N LYS A 30 3.46 -7.21 26.62
CA LYS A 30 4.68 -6.59 27.16
C LYS A 30 5.77 -7.61 27.48
N THR A 31 5.40 -8.80 27.95
CA THR A 31 6.34 -9.87 28.31
C THR A 31 7.00 -10.40 27.05
N SER A 32 6.20 -10.76 26.04
CA SER A 32 6.68 -11.24 24.75
C SER A 32 7.61 -10.21 24.09
N TRP A 33 7.24 -8.94 24.10
CA TRP A 33 8.06 -7.85 23.57
C TRP A 33 9.41 -7.71 24.29
N LEU A 34 9.42 -7.79 25.63
CA LEU A 34 10.65 -7.70 26.43
C LEU A 34 11.55 -8.93 26.29
N VAL A 35 10.97 -10.13 26.23
CA VAL A 35 11.71 -11.37 26.00
C VAL A 35 12.41 -11.32 24.64
N ASP A 36 11.73 -10.81 23.61
CA ASP A 36 12.33 -10.61 22.30
C ASP A 36 13.47 -9.58 22.32
N ALA A 37 13.29 -8.47 23.05
CA ALA A 37 14.36 -7.48 23.23
C ALA A 37 15.59 -8.08 23.94
N ILE A 38 15.39 -8.90 24.97
CA ILE A 38 16.46 -9.61 25.69
C ILE A 38 17.18 -10.57 24.73
N ARG A 39 16.44 -11.40 24.01
CA ARG A 39 16.97 -12.33 23.00
C ARG A 39 17.81 -11.61 21.94
N MET A 40 17.34 -10.46 21.46
CA MET A 40 18.11 -9.63 20.52
C MET A 40 19.41 -9.12 21.15
N LYS A 41 19.39 -8.65 22.40
CA LYS A 41 20.60 -8.18 23.10
C LYS A 41 21.58 -9.31 23.41
N LEU A 42 21.10 -10.53 23.57
CA LEU A 42 21.92 -11.73 23.77
C LEU A 42 22.39 -12.38 22.46
N GLY A 43 22.03 -11.82 21.29
CA GLY A 43 22.38 -12.40 19.98
C GLY A 43 21.65 -13.72 19.67
N GLN A 44 20.53 -14.00 20.34
CA GLN A 44 19.73 -15.22 20.20
C GLN A 44 18.27 -14.90 19.84
N PRO A 45 18.00 -14.18 18.74
CA PRO A 45 16.62 -13.88 18.36
C PRO A 45 15.85 -15.18 18.08
N GLU A 46 14.62 -15.30 18.62
CA GLU A 46 13.75 -16.49 18.42
C GLU A 46 13.43 -16.71 16.94
N LYS A 47 13.36 -15.60 16.20
CA LYS A 47 13.23 -15.56 14.76
C LYS A 47 14.62 -15.40 14.15
N SER A 48 15.07 -16.39 13.39
CA SER A 48 16.32 -16.32 12.61
C SER A 48 16.37 -15.03 11.78
N ILE A 49 17.57 -14.55 11.48
CA ILE A 49 17.75 -13.38 10.59
C ILE A 49 16.92 -13.54 9.32
N ASP A 50 16.87 -14.74 8.76
CA ASP A 50 16.10 -15.07 7.55
C ASP A 50 14.59 -14.84 7.72
N SER A 51 14.01 -15.26 8.84
CA SER A 51 12.58 -15.04 9.10
C SER A 51 12.23 -13.55 9.32
N ARG A 52 13.16 -12.77 9.88
CA ARG A 52 13.00 -11.31 10.01
C ARG A 52 13.14 -10.61 8.66
N MET A 53 14.06 -11.07 7.82
CA MET A 53 14.24 -10.60 6.45
C MET A 53 13.02 -10.94 5.59
N LEU A 54 12.47 -12.15 5.71
CA LEU A 54 11.26 -12.56 5.01
C LEU A 54 10.08 -11.65 5.36
N GLY A 55 9.83 -11.40 6.65
CA GLY A 55 8.75 -10.49 7.07
C GLY A 55 8.98 -9.03 6.66
N LEU A 56 10.24 -8.61 6.47
CA LEU A 56 10.55 -7.29 5.90
C LEU A 56 10.26 -7.27 4.40
N VAL A 57 10.69 -8.28 3.65
CA VAL A 57 10.44 -8.43 2.22
C VAL A 57 8.94 -8.45 1.94
N GLU A 58 8.15 -9.23 2.69
CA GLU A 58 6.68 -9.26 2.54
C GLU A 58 6.03 -7.87 2.75
N ARG A 59 6.50 -7.10 3.73
CA ARG A 59 6.00 -5.73 3.95
C ARG A 59 6.41 -4.78 2.83
N MET A 60 7.63 -4.91 2.32
CA MET A 60 8.12 -4.12 1.20
C MET A 60 7.37 -4.48 -0.10
N GLU A 61 7.07 -5.75 -0.34
CA GLU A 61 6.27 -6.20 -1.48
C GLU A 61 4.84 -5.67 -1.41
N LYS A 62 4.20 -5.69 -0.24
CA LYS A 62 2.88 -5.06 -0.05
C LYS A 62 2.91 -3.55 -0.28
N ALA A 63 3.93 -2.86 0.23
CA ALA A 63 4.11 -1.43 0.02
C ALA A 63 4.36 -1.10 -1.47
N ALA A 64 5.20 -1.89 -2.16
CA ALA A 64 5.48 -1.75 -3.58
C ALA A 64 4.23 -2.05 -4.43
N ALA A 65 3.46 -3.08 -4.10
CA ALA A 65 2.20 -3.37 -4.76
C ALA A 65 1.20 -2.21 -4.62
N SER A 66 1.13 -1.57 -3.45
CA SER A 66 0.31 -0.37 -3.25
C SER A 66 0.80 0.84 -4.06
N LEU A 67 2.11 0.97 -4.29
CA LEU A 67 2.65 2.02 -5.15
C LEU A 67 2.37 1.77 -6.64
N ILE A 68 2.35 0.50 -7.06
CA ILE A 68 2.16 0.09 -8.46
C ILE A 68 0.67 0.06 -8.86
N ALA A 69 -0.23 -0.36 -7.96
CA ALA A 69 -1.64 -0.59 -8.26
C ALA A 69 -2.56 0.63 -8.06
N GLY A 70 -2.13 1.66 -7.33
CA GLY A 70 -3.02 2.73 -6.87
C GLY A 70 -3.62 2.41 -5.49
N LYS A 71 -4.83 2.92 -5.18
CA LYS A 71 -5.44 2.88 -3.83
C LYS A 71 -5.26 1.50 -3.15
N PRO A 72 -4.80 1.45 -1.88
CA PRO A 72 -4.59 0.19 -1.17
C PRO A 72 -5.91 -0.60 -1.10
N ASN A 73 -5.81 -1.93 -1.27
CA ASN A 73 -6.92 -2.91 -1.27
C ASN A 73 -7.74 -3.06 -2.56
N ILE A 74 -7.31 -2.49 -3.69
CA ILE A 74 -7.94 -2.74 -5.01
C ILE A 74 -7.03 -3.63 -5.84
N PRO A 75 -7.45 -4.86 -6.22
CA PRO A 75 -6.65 -5.70 -7.11
C PRO A 75 -6.38 -5.00 -8.45
N PRO A 76 -5.11 -4.88 -8.89
CA PRO A 76 -4.80 -4.24 -10.15
C PRO A 76 -5.34 -5.08 -11.32
N LYS A 77 -6.06 -4.42 -12.21
CA LYS A 77 -6.49 -4.92 -13.50
C LYS A 77 -5.51 -4.42 -14.57
N PRO A 78 -5.08 -5.28 -15.49
CA PRO A 78 -4.24 -4.86 -16.61
C PRO A 78 -4.97 -3.83 -17.48
N TYR A 79 -4.21 -3.12 -18.31
CA TYR A 79 -4.78 -2.14 -19.23
C TYR A 79 -5.85 -2.77 -20.13
N ASN A 80 -7.06 -2.23 -20.07
CA ASN A 80 -8.16 -2.58 -20.96
C ASN A 80 -8.70 -1.29 -21.58
N GLU A 81 -8.40 -1.09 -22.86
CA GLU A 81 -8.72 0.14 -23.57
C GLU A 81 -10.22 0.46 -23.58
N THR A 82 -11.06 -0.54 -23.85
CA THR A 82 -12.51 -0.38 -23.89
C THR A 82 -13.07 0.04 -22.53
N ALA A 83 -12.60 -0.58 -21.46
CA ALA A 83 -13.03 -0.23 -20.10
C ALA A 83 -12.55 1.16 -19.68
N VAL A 84 -11.30 1.50 -19.99
CA VAL A 84 -10.72 2.84 -19.72
C VAL A 84 -11.54 3.92 -20.44
N ILE A 85 -11.80 3.76 -21.74
CA ILE A 85 -12.60 4.71 -22.52
C ILE A 85 -14.02 4.86 -21.94
N LYS A 86 -14.65 3.74 -21.57
CA LYS A 86 -16.00 3.75 -20.97
C LYS A 86 -16.03 4.52 -19.64
N ILE A 87 -15.10 4.24 -18.72
CA ILE A 87 -15.00 4.94 -17.43
C ILE A 87 -14.80 6.44 -17.64
N ILE A 88 -13.94 6.83 -18.58
CA ILE A 88 -13.70 8.24 -18.90
C ILE A 88 -15.00 8.89 -19.40
N ALA A 89 -15.68 8.27 -20.37
CA ALA A 89 -16.92 8.80 -20.91
C ALA A 89 -18.02 8.90 -19.83
N ASP A 90 -18.19 7.87 -19.00
CA ASP A 90 -19.14 7.87 -17.89
C ASP A 90 -18.83 8.98 -16.87
N THR A 91 -17.55 9.20 -16.56
CA THR A 91 -17.11 10.27 -15.65
C THR A 91 -17.41 11.67 -16.23
N ILE A 92 -17.19 11.86 -17.54
CA ILE A 92 -17.51 13.12 -18.22
C ILE A 92 -19.02 13.35 -18.28
N ARG A 93 -19.83 12.31 -18.54
CA ARG A 93 -21.30 12.40 -18.51
C ARG A 93 -21.86 12.78 -17.14
N GLN A 94 -21.15 12.43 -16.06
CA GLN A 94 -21.46 12.88 -14.70
C GLN A 94 -21.08 14.36 -14.44
N GLY A 95 -20.51 15.05 -15.43
CA GLY A 95 -20.09 16.46 -15.34
C GLY A 95 -18.63 16.65 -14.91
N PHE A 96 -17.84 15.58 -14.78
CA PHE A 96 -16.46 15.65 -14.29
C PHE A 96 -15.42 15.48 -15.41
N ASP A 97 -15.22 16.52 -16.24
CA ASP A 97 -14.09 16.56 -17.21
C ASP A 97 -12.83 17.17 -16.57
N ASN A 98 -12.36 16.55 -15.49
CA ASN A 98 -11.11 16.92 -14.83
C ASN A 98 -10.16 15.72 -14.83
N GLY A 99 -8.97 15.89 -15.39
CA GLY A 99 -7.99 14.81 -15.53
C GLY A 99 -7.57 14.15 -14.22
N ARG A 100 -7.59 14.86 -13.09
CA ARG A 100 -7.31 14.29 -11.77
C ARG A 100 -8.45 13.37 -11.31
N VAL A 101 -9.69 13.81 -11.47
CA VAL A 101 -10.89 13.02 -11.12
C VAL A 101 -10.97 11.77 -11.99
N ILE A 102 -10.73 11.92 -13.29
CA ILE A 102 -10.74 10.80 -14.23
C ILE A 102 -9.64 9.77 -13.88
N ALA A 103 -8.42 10.21 -13.58
CA ALA A 103 -7.35 9.32 -13.14
C ALA A 103 -7.71 8.58 -11.84
N GLU A 104 -8.35 9.27 -10.88
CA GLU A 104 -8.82 8.64 -9.65
C GLU A 104 -9.89 7.57 -9.94
N ARG A 105 -10.88 7.85 -10.80
CA ARG A 105 -11.90 6.87 -11.19
C ARG A 105 -11.32 5.63 -11.86
N LEU A 106 -10.28 5.79 -12.70
CA LEU A 106 -9.59 4.67 -13.33
C LEU A 106 -8.86 3.80 -12.31
N ASN A 107 -8.19 4.42 -11.33
CA ASN A 107 -7.52 3.72 -10.24
C ASN A 107 -8.52 3.04 -9.29
N GLU A 108 -9.66 3.68 -8.99
CA GLU A 108 -10.74 3.10 -8.19
C GLU A 108 -11.37 1.87 -8.86
N ALA A 109 -11.46 1.87 -10.19
CA ALA A 109 -11.89 0.70 -10.96
C ALA A 109 -10.81 -0.39 -11.04
N GLY A 110 -9.60 -0.10 -10.56
CA GLY A 110 -8.43 -0.98 -10.53
C GLY A 110 -7.61 -0.99 -11.81
N TYR A 111 -7.91 -0.19 -12.83
CA TYR A 111 -7.22 -0.29 -14.13
C TYR A 111 -5.86 0.39 -14.13
N GLN A 112 -4.84 -0.34 -14.57
CA GLN A 112 -3.49 0.20 -14.77
C GLN A 112 -3.30 0.75 -16.19
N THR A 113 -2.27 1.57 -16.35
CA THR A 113 -1.76 2.00 -17.65
C THR A 113 -1.13 0.83 -18.41
N LYS A 114 -0.86 1.01 -19.72
CA LYS A 114 -0.11 0.01 -20.51
C LYS A 114 1.27 -0.34 -19.91
N ALA A 115 1.87 0.59 -19.17
CA ALA A 115 3.15 0.40 -18.49
C ALA A 115 3.02 -0.21 -17.09
N GLY A 116 1.82 -0.66 -16.68
CA GLY A 116 1.57 -1.24 -15.36
C GLY A 116 1.59 -0.22 -14.21
N LYS A 117 1.56 1.08 -14.51
CA LYS A 117 1.51 2.16 -13.50
C LYS A 117 0.08 2.58 -13.19
N ALA A 118 -0.15 3.11 -11.99
CA ALA A 118 -1.36 3.85 -11.67
C ALA A 118 -1.52 5.09 -12.56
N TRP A 119 -2.76 5.56 -12.71
CA TRP A 119 -3.09 6.77 -13.44
C TRP A 119 -2.85 8.02 -12.59
N ASP A 120 -2.29 9.05 -13.19
CA ASP A 120 -2.30 10.42 -12.68
C ASP A 120 -2.81 11.38 -13.77
N LYS A 121 -2.96 12.67 -13.44
CA LYS A 121 -3.50 13.67 -14.37
C LYS A 121 -2.64 13.81 -15.64
N ASP A 122 -1.32 13.64 -15.52
CA ASP A 122 -0.35 13.90 -16.58
C ASP A 122 -0.27 12.68 -17.51
N ILE A 123 -0.30 11.47 -16.95
CA ILE A 123 -0.48 10.21 -17.65
C ILE A 123 -1.80 10.21 -18.43
N TYR A 124 -2.92 10.58 -17.79
CA TYR A 124 -4.21 10.68 -18.48
C TYR A 124 -4.15 11.70 -19.61
N SER A 125 -3.58 12.89 -19.37
CA SER A 125 -3.48 13.94 -20.37
C SER A 125 -2.64 13.52 -21.58
N ALA A 126 -1.52 12.85 -21.35
CA ALA A 126 -0.69 12.27 -22.41
C ALA A 126 -1.45 11.19 -23.18
N TRP A 127 -2.13 10.27 -22.47
CA TRP A 127 -2.92 9.20 -23.07
C TRP A 127 -4.10 9.74 -23.89
N LYS A 128 -4.80 10.78 -23.43
CA LYS A 128 -5.93 11.44 -24.14
C LYS A 128 -5.48 11.99 -25.50
N ARG A 129 -4.27 12.55 -25.56
CA ARG A 129 -3.67 13.12 -26.78
C ARG A 129 -3.07 12.06 -27.70
N GLN A 130 -2.85 10.85 -27.22
CA GLN A 130 -2.24 9.78 -27.99
C GLN A 130 -3.22 9.21 -29.03
N GLY A 131 -2.84 9.29 -30.31
CA GLY A 131 -3.60 8.70 -31.41
C GLY A 131 -5.04 9.21 -31.48
N ASN A 132 -6.01 8.28 -31.55
CA ASN A 132 -7.43 8.59 -31.70
C ASN A 132 -8.24 8.46 -30.41
N ASN A 133 -7.59 8.45 -29.23
CA ASN A 133 -8.27 8.21 -27.95
C ASN A 133 -9.36 9.26 -27.65
N ILE A 134 -9.07 10.55 -27.90
CA ILE A 134 -10.06 11.62 -27.72
C ILE A 134 -11.28 11.45 -28.64
N LYS A 135 -11.07 11.01 -29.89
CA LYS A 135 -12.17 10.77 -30.83
C LYS A 135 -13.06 9.64 -30.33
N ARG A 136 -12.47 8.56 -29.84
CA ARG A 136 -13.20 7.40 -29.29
C ARG A 136 -14.02 7.77 -28.04
N ILE A 137 -13.48 8.63 -27.17
CA ILE A 137 -14.25 9.18 -26.04
C ILE A 137 -15.42 10.00 -26.57
N ASN A 138 -15.18 10.91 -27.50
CA ASN A 138 -16.22 11.77 -28.06
C ASN A 138 -17.33 10.99 -28.76
N THR A 139 -17.01 9.86 -29.42
CA THR A 139 -18.02 8.97 -30.02
C THR A 139 -18.98 8.40 -28.98
N LEU A 140 -18.52 8.16 -27.74
CA LEU A 140 -19.42 7.74 -26.66
C LEU A 140 -20.19 8.91 -26.03
N LEU A 141 -19.70 10.15 -26.15
CA LEU A 141 -20.38 11.31 -25.57
C LEU A 141 -21.52 11.86 -26.45
N GLN A 142 -21.61 11.40 -27.69
CA GLN A 142 -22.75 11.62 -28.60
C GLN A 142 -23.95 10.78 -28.19
#